data_AF-A0A6G1JEV4-F1
#
_entry.id   AF-A0A6G1JEV4-F1
#
_cell.length_a   1.000
_cell.length_b   1.000
_cell.length_c   1.000
_cell.angle_alpha   90.00
_cell.angle_beta   90.00
_cell.angle_gamma   90.00
#
_symmetry.space_group_name_H-M   'P 1'
#
loop_
_entity.id
_entity.type
_entity.pdbx_description
1 polymer ?
#
loop_
_entity_poly.entity_id
_entity_poly.type
_entity_poly.pdbx_seq_one_letter_code
_entity_poly.pdbx_strand_id
1 'polypeptide(L)'
;IESHKIDPNLADQDCNIAVCGAASTGKCSLVNSIRGMANEDPAAAATGRQETTKSRITYPGDTKTIAGGRVVWHNLPGSGTNSASSSTYYNEHRLSIFDRVVLVLIDIATYPLIDVAKRCRTNDQKVIVVRSHSDMGLHAIRKEVRGKGKGRKEDLKGKLREEERASTPPCLFSVLF
;
A
#
# COMPACT_ATOMS: atom_id res chain seq x y z
N ILE A 1 19.51 -14.15 7.04
CA ILE A 1 18.55 -13.11 7.44
C ILE A 1 19.39 -12.00 8.05
N GLU A 2 19.85 -11.06 7.21
CA GLU A 2 20.56 -9.88 7.72
C GLU A 2 19.53 -8.98 8.38
N SER A 3 19.62 -8.88 9.70
CA SER A 3 18.95 -7.85 10.46
C SER A 3 19.46 -6.50 9.95
N HIS A 4 18.66 -5.79 9.16
CA HIS A 4 18.85 -4.35 8.98
C HIS A 4 18.73 -3.72 10.37
N LYS A 5 19.88 -3.50 11.01
CA LYS A 5 19.97 -2.74 12.24
C LYS A 5 19.38 -1.37 11.92
N ILE A 6 18.32 -1.02 12.64
CA ILE A 6 17.77 0.34 12.61
C ILE A 6 18.93 1.23 13.03
N ASP A 7 19.28 2.22 12.20
CA ASP A 7 20.33 3.17 12.54
C ASP A 7 19.97 3.79 13.90
N PRO A 8 20.84 3.70 14.92
CA PRO A 8 20.51 4.13 16.28
C PRO A 8 20.21 5.63 16.37
N ASN A 9 20.60 6.40 15.35
CA ASN A 9 20.30 7.83 15.24
C ASN A 9 18.89 8.12 14.67
N LEU A 10 18.22 7.11 14.11
CA LEU A 10 16.82 7.18 13.64
C LEU A 10 15.83 6.72 14.71
N ALA A 11 16.34 6.17 15.82
CA ALA A 11 15.54 5.56 16.87
C ALA A 11 14.65 6.57 17.60
N ASP A 12 15.03 7.86 17.64
CA ASP A 12 14.29 8.96 18.29
C ASP A 12 13.52 9.88 17.33
N GLN A 13 13.48 9.58 16.02
CA GLN A 13 12.77 10.42 15.04
C GLN A 13 11.41 9.82 14.65
N ASP A 14 10.39 10.68 14.60
CA ASP A 14 9.07 10.32 14.10
C ASP A 14 9.16 9.96 12.61
N CYS A 15 8.72 8.77 12.22
CA CYS A 15 8.74 8.28 10.84
C CYS A 15 7.39 8.58 10.16
N ASN A 16 7.40 9.53 9.22
CA ASN A 16 6.26 9.98 8.46
C ASN A 16 6.10 9.14 7.18
N ILE A 17 4.98 8.42 7.09
CA ILE A 17 4.68 7.53 5.98
C ILE A 17 3.45 8.03 5.23
N ALA A 18 3.62 8.37 3.95
CA ALA A 18 2.51 8.71 3.07
C ALA A 18 1.89 7.45 2.46
N VAL A 19 0.56 7.37 2.43
CA VAL A 19 -0.19 6.29 1.76
C VAL A 19 -0.93 6.87 0.56
N CYS A 20 -0.49 6.47 -0.63
CA CYS A 20 -0.95 6.93 -1.93
C CYS A 20 -1.66 5.81 -2.69
N GLY A 21 -2.52 6.17 -3.63
CA GLY A 21 -3.24 5.19 -4.46
C GLY A 21 -4.56 5.75 -4.96
N ALA A 22 -5.16 5.13 -5.98
CA ALA A 22 -6.44 5.57 -6.52
C ALA A 22 -7.58 5.46 -5.48
N ALA A 23 -8.72 6.09 -5.75
CA ALA A 23 -9.91 5.88 -4.93
C ALA A 23 -10.30 4.38 -4.95
N SER A 24 -10.84 3.89 -3.84
CA SER A 24 -11.32 2.51 -3.71
C SER A 24 -10.26 1.40 -3.85
N THR A 25 -8.97 1.72 -3.74
CA THR A 25 -7.87 0.73 -3.65
C THR A 25 -7.63 0.20 -2.24
N GLY A 26 -8.51 0.51 -1.27
CA GLY A 26 -8.37 0.00 0.10
C GLY A 26 -7.31 0.71 0.96
N LYS A 27 -6.85 1.92 0.59
CA LYS A 27 -5.89 2.70 1.39
C LYS A 27 -6.29 2.88 2.86
N CYS A 28 -7.53 3.31 3.12
CA CYS A 28 -8.04 3.52 4.48
C CYS A 28 -8.06 2.20 5.26
N SER A 29 -8.55 1.12 4.63
CA SER A 29 -8.55 -0.22 5.23
C SER A 29 -7.14 -0.68 5.57
N LEU A 30 -6.17 -0.46 4.67
CA LEU A 30 -4.77 -0.78 4.92
C LEU A 30 -4.22 0.00 6.13
N VAL A 31 -4.50 1.31 6.23
CA VAL A 31 -4.08 2.13 7.37
C VAL A 31 -4.69 1.59 8.68
N ASN A 32 -5.97 1.22 8.68
CA ASN A 32 -6.64 0.66 9.85
C ASN A 32 -6.03 -0.69 10.26
N SER A 33 -5.82 -1.59 9.30
CA SER A 33 -5.23 -2.91 9.53
C SER A 33 -3.82 -2.81 10.09
N ILE A 34 -2.98 -1.91 9.55
CA ILE A 34 -1.61 -1.70 10.07
C ILE A 34 -1.65 -1.10 11.49
N ARG A 35 -2.66 -0.28 11.80
CA ARG A 35 -2.89 0.26 13.14
C ARG A 35 -3.61 -0.71 14.08
N GLY A 36 -3.93 -1.93 13.65
CA GLY A 36 -4.65 -2.92 14.45
C GLY A 36 -6.08 -2.51 14.83
N MET A 37 -6.71 -1.63 14.04
CA MET A 37 -8.03 -1.09 14.35
C MET A 37 -9.12 -1.71 13.50
N ALA A 38 -10.30 -1.88 14.10
CA ALA A 38 -11.52 -2.22 13.39
C ALA A 38 -11.98 -1.02 12.53
N ASN A 39 -12.63 -1.28 11.40
CA ASN A 39 -13.10 -0.21 10.51
C ASN A 39 -14.26 0.60 11.11
N GLU A 40 -14.95 0.02 12.10
CA GLU A 40 -16.05 0.59 12.85
C GLU A 40 -15.58 1.49 14.01
N ASP A 41 -14.27 1.50 14.32
CA ASP A 41 -13.72 2.32 15.39
C ASP A 41 -13.85 3.82 15.05
N PRO A 42 -14.30 4.69 15.98
CA PRO A 42 -14.38 6.13 15.73
C PRO A 42 -13.05 6.80 15.33
N ALA A 43 -11.90 6.22 15.72
CA ALA A 43 -10.56 6.68 15.36
C ALA A 43 -10.00 6.03 14.07
N ALA A 44 -10.79 5.16 13.43
CA ALA A 44 -10.46 4.53 12.16
C ALA A 44 -10.49 5.52 10.99
N ALA A 45 -9.64 5.25 10.02
CA ALA A 45 -9.74 5.87 8.71
C ALA A 45 -11.04 5.44 8.05
N ALA A 46 -11.90 6.42 7.71
CA ALA A 46 -13.20 6.15 7.13
C ALA A 46 -13.08 5.32 5.84
N THR A 47 -13.64 4.11 5.87
CA THR A 47 -13.70 3.18 4.74
C THR A 47 -15.03 3.33 4.00
N GLY A 48 -15.02 3.35 2.67
CA GLY A 48 -16.22 3.45 1.85
C GLY A 48 -15.93 3.44 0.36
N ARG A 49 -16.94 3.13 -0.46
CA ARG A 49 -16.84 3.07 -1.94
C ARG A 49 -16.71 4.46 -2.58
N GLN A 50 -17.19 5.50 -1.89
CA GLN A 50 -17.02 6.88 -2.29
C GLN A 50 -15.73 7.41 -1.67
N GLU A 51 -14.97 8.18 -2.42
CA GLU A 51 -13.76 8.79 -1.89
C GLU A 51 -14.10 9.73 -0.72
N THR A 52 -13.74 9.30 0.49
CA THR A 52 -14.00 10.03 1.73
C THR A 52 -12.94 11.09 2.01
N THR A 53 -11.78 11.01 1.35
CA THR A 53 -10.59 11.78 1.68
C THR A 53 -10.34 12.86 0.63
N LYS A 54 -10.93 14.04 0.82
CA LYS A 54 -10.68 15.24 -0.03
C LYS A 54 -9.41 16.01 0.35
N SER A 55 -8.86 15.72 1.52
CA SER A 55 -7.65 16.32 2.07
C SER A 55 -6.84 15.27 2.81
N ARG A 56 -5.53 15.46 2.95
CA ARG A 56 -4.65 14.59 3.75
C ARG A 56 -5.19 14.41 5.16
N ILE A 57 -5.30 13.17 5.64
CA ILE A 57 -5.64 12.84 7.03
C ILE A 57 -4.47 12.12 7.68
N THR A 58 -4.10 12.56 8.88
CA THR A 58 -2.96 12.05 9.63
C THR A 58 -3.44 11.17 10.78
N TYR A 59 -2.78 10.05 10.96
CA TYR A 59 -3.11 9.04 11.96
C TYR A 59 -1.84 8.66 12.73
N PRO A 60 -1.82 8.80 14.06
CA PRO A 60 -0.71 8.31 14.86
C PRO A 60 -0.66 6.77 14.78
N GLY A 61 0.55 6.25 14.58
CA GLY A 61 0.86 4.84 14.75
C GLY A 61 1.03 4.50 16.23
N ASP A 62 1.12 3.19 16.50
CA ASP A 62 1.21 2.69 17.87
C ASP A 62 2.59 3.01 18.45
N THR A 63 2.63 3.61 19.65
CA THR A 63 3.85 4.15 20.27
C THR A 63 4.89 3.10 20.66
N LYS A 64 4.57 1.81 20.51
CA LYS A 64 5.39 0.68 20.94
C LYS A 64 6.36 0.16 19.86
N THR A 65 6.30 0.68 18.64
CA THR A 65 6.87 -0.02 17.46
C THR A 65 8.26 0.42 17.00
N ILE A 66 8.80 1.53 17.49
CA ILE A 66 10.17 1.95 17.17
C ILE A 66 10.85 2.41 18.45
N ALA A 67 12.15 2.15 18.58
CA ALA A 67 12.97 2.35 19.77
C ALA A 67 13.13 3.84 20.16
N GLY A 68 12.03 4.54 20.43
CA GLY A 68 11.97 5.97 20.82
C GLY A 68 11.03 6.81 19.94
N GLY A 69 10.96 6.52 18.63
CA GLY A 69 10.21 7.30 17.63
C GLY A 69 8.79 6.79 17.36
N ARG A 70 7.92 7.67 16.84
CA ARG A 70 6.53 7.30 16.50
C ARG A 70 6.38 7.16 14.98
N VAL A 71 5.65 6.15 14.54
CA VAL A 71 5.19 6.10 13.14
C VAL A 71 3.98 7.01 12.99
N VAL A 72 3.94 7.81 11.94
CA VAL A 72 2.81 8.67 11.60
C VAL A 72 2.33 8.35 10.19
N TRP A 73 1.10 7.88 10.08
CA TRP A 73 0.48 7.49 8.80
C TRP A 73 -0.30 8.65 8.21
N HIS A 74 -0.05 8.98 6.95
CA HIS A 74 -0.72 10.05 6.24
C HIS A 74 -1.50 9.48 5.07
N ASN A 75 -2.83 9.38 5.20
CA ASN A 75 -3.70 8.95 4.12
C ASN A 75 -3.94 10.11 3.16
N LEU A 76 -3.51 9.95 1.91
CA LEU A 76 -3.65 10.97 0.89
C LEU A 76 -4.89 10.74 0.01
N PRO A 77 -5.45 11.83 -0.58
CA PRO A 77 -6.52 11.74 -1.56
C PRO A 77 -6.18 10.79 -2.71
N GLY A 78 -7.20 10.24 -3.35
CA GLY A 78 -7.07 9.33 -4.47
C GLY A 78 -6.30 9.96 -5.63
N SER A 79 -5.30 9.27 -6.17
CA SER A 79 -4.67 9.72 -7.42
C SER A 79 -5.69 9.59 -8.57
N GLY A 80 -6.17 10.71 -9.09
CA GLY A 80 -7.17 10.76 -10.17
C GLY A 80 -8.52 11.39 -9.81
N THR A 81 -8.65 11.97 -8.61
CA THR A 81 -9.91 12.57 -8.14
C THR A 81 -9.94 14.09 -8.23
N ASN A 82 -8.77 14.73 -8.35
CA ASN A 82 -8.64 16.13 -8.76
C ASN A 82 -8.45 16.20 -10.28
N SER A 83 -9.11 17.17 -10.92
CA SER A 83 -9.03 17.48 -12.36
C SER A 83 -7.65 17.97 -12.83
N ALA A 84 -6.64 17.97 -11.95
CA ALA A 84 -5.26 18.33 -12.28
C ALA A 84 -4.57 17.16 -12.98
N SER A 85 -3.67 17.45 -13.91
CA SER A 85 -2.98 16.42 -14.67
C SER A 85 -2.27 15.45 -13.71
N SER A 86 -2.48 14.14 -13.90
CA SER A 86 -1.90 13.07 -13.08
C SER A 86 -0.39 13.15 -12.87
N SER A 87 0.32 13.97 -13.64
CA SER A 87 1.75 14.27 -13.53
C SER A 87 2.13 15.23 -12.39
N THR A 88 1.19 15.80 -11.64
CA THR A 88 1.49 16.76 -10.54
C THR A 88 1.29 16.20 -9.14
N TYR A 89 0.72 15.00 -8.98
CA TYR A 89 0.31 14.43 -7.69
C TYR A 89 1.42 14.45 -6.62
N TYR A 90 2.66 14.11 -7.02
CA TYR A 90 3.81 14.12 -6.11
C TYR A 90 4.08 15.51 -5.53
N ASN A 91 4.01 16.55 -6.37
CA ASN A 91 4.28 17.93 -5.94
C ASN A 91 3.08 18.52 -5.20
N GLU A 92 1.86 18.24 -5.68
CA GLU A 92 0.59 18.71 -5.10
C GLU A 92 0.45 18.28 -3.63
N HIS A 93 0.80 17.04 -3.32
CA HIS A 93 0.77 16.53 -1.95
C HIS A 93 2.12 16.64 -1.21
N ARG A 94 3.11 17.31 -1.82
CA ARG A 94 4.45 17.55 -1.27
C ARG A 94 5.10 16.26 -0.77
N LEU A 95 5.09 15.21 -1.59
CA LEU A 95 5.52 13.88 -1.17
C LEU A 95 6.99 13.83 -0.71
N SER A 96 7.82 14.81 -1.09
CA SER A 96 9.21 14.93 -0.66
C SER A 96 9.42 15.12 0.83
N ILE A 97 8.38 15.50 1.60
CA ILE A 97 8.50 15.71 3.06
C ILE A 97 8.38 14.42 3.87
N PHE A 98 7.95 13.31 3.24
CA PHE A 98 7.74 12.04 3.92
C PHE A 98 9.00 11.18 3.86
N ASP A 99 9.28 10.44 4.92
CA ASP A 99 10.41 9.51 4.98
C ASP A 99 10.18 8.31 4.05
N ARG A 100 8.92 7.90 3.90
CA ARG A 100 8.52 6.73 3.13
C ARG A 100 7.19 6.97 2.42
N VAL A 101 7.02 6.31 1.27
CA VAL A 101 5.78 6.35 0.49
C VAL A 101 5.28 4.93 0.24
N VAL A 102 4.04 4.66 0.63
CA VAL A 102 3.30 3.44 0.34
C VAL A 102 2.39 3.67 -0.86
N LEU A 103 2.54 2.85 -1.89
CA LEU A 103 1.79 2.89 -3.14
C LEU A 103 0.79 1.72 -3.16
N VAL A 104 -0.50 2.03 -3.02
CA VAL A 104 -1.58 1.04 -2.99
C VAL A 104 -2.28 0.96 -4.34
N LEU A 105 -2.24 -0.21 -4.95
CA LEU A 105 -2.88 -0.52 -6.23
C LEU A 105 -3.66 -1.83 -6.16
N ILE A 106 -4.57 -2.10 -7.10
CA ILE A 106 -5.32 -3.37 -7.17
C ILE A 106 -4.66 -4.30 -8.18
N ASP A 107 -4.68 -3.93 -9.45
CA ASP A 107 -4.12 -4.76 -10.53
C ASP A 107 -3.07 -4.02 -11.36
N ILE A 108 -3.42 -2.81 -11.83
CA ILE A 108 -2.57 -2.04 -12.74
C ILE A 108 -2.09 -0.78 -12.04
N ALA A 109 -0.78 -0.53 -12.10
CA ALA A 109 -0.21 0.73 -11.67
C ALA A 109 -0.67 1.85 -12.62
N THR A 110 -1.38 2.85 -12.08
CA THR A 110 -1.79 4.01 -12.87
C THR A 110 -0.59 4.94 -13.11
N TYR A 111 -0.66 5.75 -14.18
CA TYR A 111 0.37 6.74 -14.48
C TYR A 111 0.79 7.61 -13.28
N PRO A 112 -0.14 8.18 -12.47
CA PRO A 112 0.26 8.97 -11.30
C PRO A 112 1.08 8.17 -10.27
N LEU A 113 0.76 6.89 -10.00
CA LEU A 113 1.58 6.08 -9.08
C LEU A 113 2.97 5.78 -9.66
N ILE A 114 3.06 5.56 -10.98
CA ILE A 114 4.34 5.36 -11.67
C ILE A 114 5.20 6.63 -11.58
N ASP A 115 4.61 7.81 -11.79
CA ASP A 115 5.30 9.10 -11.65
C ASP A 115 5.79 9.32 -10.22
N VAL A 116 4.95 9.04 -9.21
CA VAL A 116 5.35 9.09 -7.80
C VAL A 116 6.52 8.16 -7.53
N ALA A 117 6.45 6.89 -7.97
CA ALA A 117 7.54 5.93 -7.77
C ALA A 117 8.86 6.40 -8.39
N LYS A 118 8.81 6.97 -9.60
CA LYS A 118 9.99 7.53 -10.28
C LYS A 118 10.59 8.70 -9.50
N ARG A 119 9.76 9.64 -9.03
CA ARG A 119 10.22 10.81 -8.27
C ARG A 119 10.77 10.43 -6.90
N CYS A 120 10.14 9.50 -6.20
CA CYS A 120 10.68 8.97 -4.94
C CYS A 120 12.07 8.36 -5.15
N ARG A 121 12.27 7.59 -6.24
CA ARG A 121 13.59 7.05 -6.60
C ARG A 121 14.61 8.15 -6.87
N THR A 122 14.23 9.21 -7.59
CA THR A 122 15.13 10.35 -7.84
C THR A 122 15.50 11.10 -6.55
N ASN A 123 14.62 11.13 -5.56
CA ASN A 123 14.82 11.81 -4.29
C ASN A 123 15.31 10.91 -3.15
N ASP A 124 15.77 9.70 -3.45
CA ASP A 124 16.23 8.68 -2.47
C ASP A 124 15.20 8.36 -1.36
N GLN A 125 13.91 8.49 -1.67
CA GLN A 125 12.82 8.14 -0.76
C GLN A 125 12.47 6.66 -0.85
N LYS A 126 12.23 6.04 0.30
CA LYS A 126 11.87 4.62 0.37
C LYS A 126 10.43 4.42 -0.09
N VAL A 127 10.24 3.55 -1.09
CA VAL A 127 8.92 3.21 -1.66
C VAL A 127 8.53 1.79 -1.29
N ILE A 128 7.29 1.61 -0.83
CA ILE A 128 6.66 0.31 -0.58
C ILE A 128 5.47 0.19 -1.52
N VAL A 129 5.36 -0.92 -2.24
CA VAL A 129 4.22 -1.17 -3.15
C VAL A 129 3.32 -2.24 -2.53
N VAL A 130 2.04 -1.94 -2.40
CA VAL A 130 1.03 -2.84 -1.84
C VAL A 130 -0.02 -3.13 -2.90
N ARG A 131 -0.17 -4.41 -3.23
CA ARG A 131 -1.28 -4.91 -4.05
C ARG A 131 -2.45 -5.29 -3.15
N SER A 132 -3.52 -4.53 -3.25
CA SER A 132 -4.81 -4.74 -2.57
C SER A 132 -5.70 -5.69 -3.37
N HIS A 133 -6.69 -6.29 -2.69
CA HIS A 133 -7.70 -7.17 -3.29
C HIS A 133 -7.14 -8.42 -4.00
N SER A 134 -5.95 -8.89 -3.61
CA SER A 134 -5.33 -10.09 -4.19
C SER A 134 -6.18 -11.34 -3.99
N ASP A 135 -7.02 -11.37 -2.94
CA ASP A 135 -8.02 -12.42 -2.69
C ASP A 135 -9.02 -12.57 -3.83
N MET A 136 -9.46 -11.46 -4.43
CA MET A 136 -10.38 -11.47 -5.58
C MET A 136 -9.70 -12.04 -6.83
N GLY A 137 -8.44 -11.68 -7.08
CA GLY A 137 -7.64 -12.24 -8.18
C GLY A 137 -7.48 -13.76 -8.04
N LEU A 138 -7.09 -14.20 -6.85
CA LEU A 138 -6.96 -15.62 -6.51
C LEU A 138 -8.30 -16.36 -6.65
N HIS A 139 -9.42 -15.76 -6.22
CA HIS A 139 -10.74 -16.37 -6.38
C HIS A 139 -11.11 -16.50 -7.87
N ALA A 140 -10.87 -15.48 -8.69
CA ALA A 140 -11.15 -15.52 -10.12
C ALA A 140 -10.41 -16.68 -10.80
N ILE A 141 -9.12 -16.83 -10.50
CA ILE A 141 -8.29 -17.91 -11.03
C ILE A 141 -8.77 -19.27 -10.51
N ARG A 142 -9.08 -19.39 -9.21
CA ARG A 142 -9.60 -20.64 -8.62
C ARG A 142 -10.91 -21.09 -9.26
N LYS A 143 -11.79 -20.16 -9.64
CA LYS A 143 -13.04 -20.46 -10.37
C LYS A 143 -12.75 -20.97 -11.77
N GLU A 144 -11.77 -20.38 -12.46
CA GLU A 144 -11.34 -20.83 -13.78
C GLU A 144 -10.72 -22.25 -13.75
N VAL A 145 -9.95 -22.59 -12.69
CA VAL A 145 -9.41 -23.96 -12.49
C VAL A 145 -10.53 -25.00 -12.35
N ARG A 146 -11.59 -24.66 -11.62
CA ARG A 146 -12.71 -25.58 -11.37
C ARG A 146 -13.54 -25.86 -12.62
N GLY A 147 -13.57 -24.92 -13.58
CA GLY A 147 -14.36 -25.03 -14.80
C GLY A 147 -13.70 -25.77 -15.98
N LYS A 148 -12.43 -26.20 -15.90
CA LYS A 148 -11.69 -26.78 -17.04
C LYS A 148 -11.16 -28.21 -16.78
N GLY A 149 -11.18 -29.05 -17.82
CA GLY A 149 -10.78 -30.47 -17.80
C GLY A 149 -9.29 -30.72 -17.50
N LYS A 150 -8.96 -31.97 -17.12
CA LYS A 150 -7.70 -32.43 -16.48
C LYS A 150 -6.39 -31.83 -17.03
N GLY A 151 -6.24 -31.66 -18.35
CA GLY A 151 -4.99 -31.19 -18.97
C GLY A 151 -4.62 -29.73 -18.72
N ARG A 152 -5.61 -28.84 -18.51
CA ARG A 152 -5.37 -27.38 -18.33
C ARG A 152 -5.25 -26.97 -16.85
N LYS A 153 -5.32 -27.94 -15.93
CA LYS A 153 -5.18 -27.74 -14.48
C LYS A 153 -3.73 -27.57 -14.05
N GLU A 154 -2.77 -28.10 -14.80
CA GLU A 154 -1.34 -28.00 -14.45
C GLU A 154 -0.79 -26.61 -14.74
N ASP A 155 -1.09 -26.04 -15.91
CA ASP A 155 -0.71 -24.66 -16.26
C ASP A 155 -1.30 -23.63 -15.28
N LEU A 156 -2.53 -23.83 -14.85
CA LEU A 156 -3.22 -22.89 -13.95
C LEU A 156 -2.79 -23.08 -12.49
N LYS A 157 -2.39 -24.29 -12.08
CA LYS A 157 -1.64 -24.51 -10.82
C LYS A 157 -0.28 -23.82 -10.86
N GLY A 158 0.39 -23.81 -12.01
CA GLY A 158 1.62 -23.05 -12.23
C GLY A 158 1.39 -21.55 -12.00
N LYS A 159 0.37 -20.97 -12.63
CA LYS A 159 -0.01 -19.55 -12.46
C LYS A 159 -0.42 -19.20 -11.03
N LEU A 160 -1.18 -20.07 -10.34
CA LEU A 160 -1.52 -19.89 -8.92
C LEU A 160 -0.28 -19.90 -8.03
N ARG A 161 0.65 -20.83 -8.26
CA ARG A 161 1.92 -20.88 -7.51
C ARG A 161 2.80 -19.67 -7.78
N GLU A 162 2.78 -19.15 -9.01
CA GLU A 162 3.51 -17.94 -9.38
C GLU A 162 2.89 -16.69 -8.75
N GLU A 163 1.56 -16.60 -8.67
CA GLU A 163 0.87 -15.51 -7.97
C GLU A 163 1.01 -15.60 -6.44
N GLU A 164 0.97 -16.80 -5.86
CA GLU A 164 1.31 -17.02 -4.44
C GLU A 164 2.76 -16.61 -4.16
N ARG A 165 3.71 -16.95 -5.04
CA ARG A 165 5.10 -16.51 -4.94
C ARG A 165 5.26 -15.00 -5.15
N ALA A 166 4.51 -14.38 -6.06
CA ALA A 166 4.52 -12.94 -6.27
C ALA A 166 3.88 -12.18 -5.09
N SER A 167 2.94 -12.81 -4.38
CA SER A 167 2.37 -12.32 -3.13
C SER A 167 3.33 -12.44 -1.94
N THR A 168 4.39 -13.25 -2.05
CA THR A 168 5.49 -13.33 -1.07
C THR A 168 6.83 -13.00 -1.73
N PRO A 169 7.11 -11.71 -2.03
CA PRO A 169 8.45 -11.33 -2.48
C PRO A 169 9.45 -11.61 -1.34
N PRO A 170 10.68 -12.08 -1.62
CA PRO A 170 11.72 -12.25 -0.60
C PRO A 170 12.22 -10.92 0.01
N CYS A 171 11.56 -9.79 -0.27
CA CYS A 171 11.96 -8.46 0.19
C CYS A 171 10.78 -7.58 0.66
N LEU A 172 9.54 -8.08 0.75
CA LEU A 172 8.40 -7.28 1.23
C LEU A 172 7.71 -8.02 2.38
N PHE A 173 7.56 -7.33 3.50
CA PHE A 173 6.73 -7.73 4.63
C PHE A 173 5.38 -8.23 4.11
N SER A 174 5.13 -9.52 4.34
CA SER A 174 3.81 -10.13 4.27
C SER A 174 2.89 -9.45 5.28
N VAL A 175 1.97 -8.61 4.81
CA VAL A 175 0.74 -8.34 5.55
C VAL A 175 -0.36 -9.07 4.79
N LEU A 176 -0.53 -10.35 5.13
CA LEU A 176 -1.77 -11.08 4.84
C LEU A 176 -2.82 -10.61 5.85
N PHE A 177 -4.01 -10.29 5.36
CA PHE A 177 -5.26 -10.67 6.03
C PHE A 177 -6.08 -11.47 5.01
#